data_AF-A0A963VSY1-F1
#
_entry.id   AF-A0A963VSY1-F1
#
_cell.length_a   1.000
_cell.length_b   1.000
_cell.length_c   1.000
_cell.angle_alpha   90.00
_cell.angle_beta   90.00
_cell.angle_gamma   90.00
#
_symmetry.space_group_name_H-M   'P 1'
#
loop_
_entity.id
_entity.type
_entity.pdbx_description
1 polymer ?
#
loop_
_entity_poly.entity_id
_entity_poly.type
_entity_poly.pdbx_seq_one_letter_code
_entity_poly.pdbx_strand_id
1 'polypeptide(L)' 'MEIENIGVRMFVILGLRSDKRQVLLGTPSTAREAKTLRDEALEKFDSVVIQGTDGKVMDSSDLDALVEAED' A
#
# COMPACT_ATOMS: atom_id res chain seq x y z
N MET A 1 -26.84 2.44 16.35
CA MET A 1 -26.72 2.66 14.90
C MET A 1 -25.23 2.69 14.63
N GLU A 2 -24.64 1.50 14.48
CA GLU A 2 -23.24 1.39 14.06
C GLU A 2 -23.22 1.85 12.61
N ILE A 3 -22.41 2.86 12.33
CA ILE A 3 -22.16 3.27 10.95
C ILE A 3 -21.41 2.08 10.35
N GLU A 4 -22.10 1.28 9.53
CA GLU A 4 -21.45 0.33 8.65
C GLU A 4 -20.50 1.14 7.78
N ASN A 5 -19.23 1.11 8.17
CA ASN A 5 -18.14 1.65 7.40
C ASN A 5 -18.20 0.91 6.06
N ILE A 6 -18.67 1.57 5.02
CA ILE A 6 -18.60 1.08 3.64
C ILE A 6 -17.10 0.83 3.44
N GLY A 7 -16.68 -0.43 3.57
CA GLY A 7 -15.30 -0.80 3.92
C GLY A 7 -14.33 -0.59 2.77
N VAL A 8 -14.07 0.67 2.41
CA VAL A 8 -13.06 1.03 1.42
C VAL A 8 -11.71 0.83 2.09
N ARG A 9 -11.00 -0.23 1.70
CA ARG A 9 -9.60 -0.44 2.09
C ARG A 9 -8.73 0.57 1.35
N MET A 10 -8.26 1.59 2.06
CA MET A 10 -7.28 2.54 1.57
C MET A 10 -5.87 2.11 1.97
N PHE A 11 -4.96 2.18 1.02
CA PHE A 11 -3.54 1.93 1.21
C PHE A 11 -2.77 3.24 1.07
N VAL A 12 -1.57 3.31 1.63
CA VAL A 12 -0.61 4.40 1.41
C VAL A 12 0.69 3.77 0.95
N ILE A 13 1.19 4.22 -0.21
CA ILE A 13 2.46 3.74 -0.78
C ILE A 13 3.50 4.85 -0.65
N LEU A 14 4.58 4.57 0.07
CA LEU A 14 5.70 5.49 0.27
C LEU A 14 6.97 4.91 -0.35
N GLY A 15 7.63 5.67 -1.22
CA GLY A 15 8.96 5.37 -1.72
C GLY A 15 10.03 5.94 -0.82
N LEU A 16 11.03 5.13 -0.47
CA LEU A 16 12.19 5.52 0.31
C LEU A 16 13.41 5.67 -0.60
N ARG A 17 14.07 6.82 -0.51
CA ARG A 17 15.33 7.09 -1.21
C ARG A 17 16.52 7.01 -0.25
N SER A 18 17.69 6.75 -0.80
CA SER A 18 18.98 6.69 -0.10
C SER A 18 19.31 7.96 0.68
N ASP A 19 18.77 9.11 0.28
CA ASP A 19 18.88 10.40 1.00
C ASP A 19 17.91 10.51 2.20
N LYS A 20 17.30 9.39 2.60
CA LYS A 20 16.32 9.24 3.68
C LYS A 20 15.03 10.02 3.47
N ARG A 21 14.74 10.47 2.24
CA ARG A 21 13.46 11.11 1.92
C ARG A 21 12.40 10.07 1.66
N GLN A 22 11.25 10.28 2.28
CA GLN A 22 10.02 9.55 1.98
C GLN A 22 9.22 10.35 0.96
N VAL A 23 8.70 9.68 -0.06
CA VAL A 23 7.85 10.28 -1.09
C VAL A 23 6.53 9.53 -1.11
N LEU A 24 5.42 10.25 -0.91
CA LEU A 24 4.10 9.69 -1.13
C LEU A 24 3.91 9.41 -2.62
N LEU A 25 3.74 8.14 -2.97
CA LEU A 25 3.56 7.71 -4.36
C LEU A 25 2.08 7.66 -4.73
N GLY A 26 1.22 7.29 -3.77
CA GLY A 26 -0.21 7.27 -3.97
C GLY A 26 -0.98 6.68 -2.80
N THR A 27 -2.31 6.78 -2.90
CA THR A 27 -3.24 6.20 -1.94
C THR A 27 -4.27 5.29 -2.63
N PRO A 28 -3.87 4.07 -3.01
CA PRO A 28 -4.75 3.14 -3.72
C PRO A 28 -5.92 2.67 -2.86
N SER A 29 -7.00 2.26 -3.52
CA SER A 29 -8.26 1.85 -2.86
C SER A 29 -8.53 0.34 -2.95
N THR A 30 -7.60 -0.40 -3.57
CA THR A 30 -7.62 -1.85 -3.73
C THR A 30 -6.22 -2.42 -3.52
N ALA A 31 -6.13 -3.68 -3.09
CA ALA A 31 -4.83 -4.34 -2.94
C ALA A 31 -4.13 -4.49 -4.30
N ARG A 32 -4.91 -4.73 -5.37
CA ARG A 32 -4.36 -4.85 -6.73
C ARG A 32 -3.70 -3.55 -7.21
N GLU A 33 -4.32 -2.39 -7.00
CA GLU A 33 -3.69 -1.09 -7.31
C GLU A 33 -2.44 -0.84 -6.45
N ALA A 34 -2.51 -1.15 -5.16
CA ALA A 34 -1.38 -1.02 -4.25
C ALA A 34 -0.18 -1.86 -4.70
N LYS A 35 -0.43 -3.09 -5.18
CA LYS A 35 0.60 -3.99 -5.72
C LYS A 35 1.26 -3.41 -6.97
N THR A 36 0.48 -2.93 -7.92
CA THR A 36 1.02 -2.31 -9.14
C THR A 36 1.90 -1.11 -8.81
N LEU A 37 1.44 -0.21 -7.93
CA LEU A 37 2.21 0.96 -7.51
C LEU A 37 3.49 0.58 -6.76
N ARG A 38 3.45 -0.44 -5.91
CA ARG A 38 4.65 -0.97 -5.24
C ARG A 38 5.67 -1.46 -6.25
N ASP A 39 5.25 -2.26 -7.23
CA ASP A 39 6.15 -2.88 -8.20
C ASP A 39 6.82 -1.81 -9.08
N GLU A 40 6.06 -0.80 -9.54
CA GLU A 40 6.62 0.36 -10.25
C GLU A 40 7.57 1.20 -9.38
N ALA A 41 7.31 1.28 -8.08
CA ALA A 41 8.12 2.03 -7.15
C ALA A 41 9.46 1.34 -6.85
N LEU A 42 9.47 0.00 -6.76
CA LEU A 42 10.69 -0.78 -6.53
C LEU A 42 11.72 -0.62 -7.66
N GLU A 43 11.31 -0.21 -8.86
CA GLU A 43 12.24 0.12 -9.95
C GLU A 43 12.99 1.44 -9.75
N LYS A 44 12.44 2.36 -8.92
CA LYS A 44 12.90 3.76 -8.80
C LYS A 44 13.33 4.14 -7.38
N PHE A 45 12.96 3.36 -6.38
CA PHE A 45 13.19 3.62 -4.97
C PHE A 45 13.94 2.44 -4.35
N ASP A 46 14.80 2.75 -3.38
CA ASP A 46 15.61 1.74 -2.69
C ASP A 46 14.76 0.84 -1.80
N SER A 47 13.62 1.34 -1.35
CA SER A 47 12.64 0.59 -0.57
C SER A 47 11.25 1.22 -0.73
N VAL A 48 10.22 0.42 -0.49
CA VAL A 48 8.81 0.84 -0.56
C VAL A 48 8.12 0.39 0.72
N VAL A 49 7.38 1.31 1.34
CA VAL A 49 6.55 1.06 2.51
C VAL A 49 5.10 1.10 2.07
N ILE A 50 4.35 0.09 2.49
CA ILE A 50 2.91 -0.01 2.29
C ILE A 50 2.25 0.09 3.64
N GLN A 51 1.25 0.94 3.77
CA GLN A 51 0.50 1.11 5.01
C GLN A 51 -1.00 0.93 4.75
N GLY A 52 -1.67 0.16 5.60
CA GLY A 52 -3.11 -0.07 5.54
C GLY A 52 -3.92 1.04 6.22
N THR A 53 -5.25 0.94 6.15
CA THR A 53 -6.21 1.88 6.77
C THR A 53 -6.09 1.99 8.28
N ASP A 54 -5.57 0.96 8.94
CA ASP A 54 -5.35 0.90 10.39
C ASP A 54 -4.05 1.61 10.82
N GLY A 55 -3.34 2.21 9.87
CA GLY A 55 -2.09 2.91 10.11
C GLY A 55 -0.88 1.98 10.24
N LYS A 56 -1.04 0.67 10.08
CA LYS A 56 0.07 -0.28 10.19
C LYS A 56 0.78 -0.45 8.86
N VAL A 57 2.10 -0.53 8.95
CA VAL A 57 2.94 -0.98 7.85
C VAL A 57 2.65 -2.45 7.60
N MET A 58 2.52 -2.80 6.33
CA MET A 58 2.20 -4.13 5.86
C MET A 58 3.43 -4.74 5.19
N ASP A 59 3.64 -6.03 5.40
CA ASP A 59 4.64 -6.77 4.65
C ASP A 59 4.18 -7.02 3.21
N SER A 60 5.13 -7.25 2.30
CA SER A 60 4.82 -7.50 0.89
C SER A 60 3.95 -8.74 0.71
N SER A 61 4.15 -9.77 1.54
CA SER A 61 3.36 -11.01 1.53
C SER A 61 1.92 -10.78 1.96
N ASP A 62 1.69 -9.88 2.92
CA ASP A 62 0.33 -9.54 3.35
C ASP A 62 -0.43 -8.86 2.22
N LEU A 63 0.22 -7.94 1.51
CA LEU A 63 -0.37 -7.30 0.34
C LEU A 63 -0.68 -8.32 -0.77
N ASP A 64 0.23 -9.25 -1.05
CA ASP A 64 0.01 -10.27 -2.07
C ASP A 64 -1.18 -11.20 -1.71
N ALA A 65 -1.28 -11.62 -0.44
CA ALA A 65 -2.42 -12.40 0.04
C ALA A 65 -3.75 -11.64 -0.06
N LEU A 66 -3.73 -10.32 0.15
CA LEU A 66 -4.92 -9.48 -0.05
C LEU A 66 -5.34 -9.40 -1.51
N VAL A 67 -4.40 -9.35 -2.45
CA VAL A 67 -4.70 -9.38 -3.89
C VAL A 67 -5.37 -10.69 -4.29
N GLU A 68 -4.89 -11.82 -3.75
CA GLU A 68 -5.50 -13.14 -4.00
C GLU A 68 -6.89 -13.27 -3.40
N ALA A 69 -7.17 -12.59 -2.28
CA ALA A 69 -8.49 -12.59 -1.65
C ALA A 69 -9.51 -11.64 -2.31
N GLU A 70 -9.06 -10.79 -3.26
CA GLU A 70 -9.92 -9.88 -4.03
C GLU A 70 -10.49 -10.50 -5.33
N ASP A 71 -9.95 -11.65 -5.79
CA ASP A 71 -10.50 -12.44 -6.91
C ASP A 71 -11.60 -13.43 -6.46
#